data_AF-A0A0W0TRS0-F1
#
_entry.id   AF-A0A0W0TRS0-F1
#
_cell.length_a   1.000
_cell.length_b   1.000
_cell.length_c   1.000
_cell.angle_alpha   90.00
_cell.angle_beta   90.00
_cell.angle_gamma   90.00
#
_symmetry.space_group_name_H-M   'P 1'
#
loop_
_entity.id
_entity.type
_entity.pdbx_description
1 polymer ?
#
loop_
_entity_poly.entity_id
_entity_poly.type
_entity_poly.pdbx_seq_one_letter_code
_entity_poly.pdbx_strand_id
1 'polypeptide(L)'
;MQYKTSSMFIRLSADYSDEACRAFVERLVDDKRVNVRIINKALWTMAALIADTWRVGRIFLAGDAAHRLPPTGGLGMNTGIQDAHNLAWKLAMVLKNEAESTLLDTYMTERLPVCRTNIAWSTRNSQRMTTIFEALFAKDYKTMAHALDEQQEHLNQLALDIGFCYTEGCVLPEPGLHAPSEGDNYRPSTVPGVRAPHCWLTRAHETCSTLDLFEKTFVLLCTDAAQEWPKAAAALEGAPIVCYRIGKNGELQDKDGNWQSLYQIGERGAVLVRPDGHVAWRSVDGVTDAKQTLKAVWKALSGRADGGRAARA
;
A
#
# COMPACT_ATOMS: atom_id res chain seq x y z
N MET A 1 -14.05 16.86 18.50
CA MET A 1 -15.01 17.59 17.64
C MET A 1 -16.23 16.70 17.49
N GLN A 2 -17.33 17.00 18.20
CA GLN A 2 -18.58 16.22 18.07
C GLN A 2 -19.19 16.53 16.71
N TYR A 3 -19.21 15.56 15.81
CA TYR A 3 -19.98 15.66 14.57
C TYR A 3 -21.47 15.68 14.94
N LYS A 4 -22.08 16.87 14.94
CA LYS A 4 -23.54 16.99 14.89
C LYS A 4 -23.96 16.46 13.51
N THR A 5 -24.45 15.23 13.47
CA THR A 5 -25.13 14.69 12.30
C THR A 5 -26.33 15.57 12.00
N SER A 6 -26.26 16.36 10.93
CA SER A 6 -27.42 17.01 10.31
C SER A 6 -28.48 15.93 10.09
N SER A 7 -29.69 16.20 10.54
CA SER A 7 -30.81 15.27 10.71
C SER A 7 -31.47 14.84 9.39
N MET A 8 -30.71 14.76 8.30
CA MET A 8 -31.23 14.59 6.94
C MET A 8 -30.62 13.42 6.17
N PHE A 9 -29.95 12.49 6.86
CA PHE A 9 -29.94 11.11 6.35
C PHE A 9 -31.38 10.62 6.36
N ILE A 10 -31.78 9.89 5.32
CA ILE A 10 -33.02 9.11 5.24
C ILE A 10 -33.33 8.65 6.67
N ARG A 11 -34.38 9.21 7.29
CA ARG A 11 -34.95 8.56 8.47
C ARG A 11 -35.35 7.22 7.92
N LEU A 12 -34.48 6.22 8.13
CA LEU A 12 -34.85 4.85 7.93
C LEU A 12 -36.16 4.74 8.69
N SER A 13 -37.23 4.39 7.98
CA SER A 13 -38.47 4.09 8.65
C SER A 13 -38.12 3.16 9.81
N ALA A 14 -38.70 3.39 10.99
CA ALA A 14 -38.57 2.45 12.08
C ALA A 14 -38.94 1.02 11.64
N ASP A 15 -39.72 0.92 10.54
CA ASP A 15 -39.99 -0.29 9.78
C ASP A 15 -38.85 -0.67 8.79
N TYR A 16 -38.19 -1.78 9.07
CA TYR A 16 -37.16 -2.45 8.24
C TYR A 16 -37.65 -3.81 7.71
N SER A 17 -38.97 -3.98 7.55
CA SER A 17 -39.58 -5.19 6.97
C SER A 17 -39.13 -5.41 5.52
N ASP A 18 -39.22 -6.65 5.03
CA ASP A 18 -38.88 -6.94 3.62
C ASP A 18 -39.82 -6.18 2.68
N GLU A 19 -41.07 -6.00 3.09
CA GLU A 19 -42.09 -5.23 2.37
C GLU A 19 -41.70 -3.76 2.25
N ALA A 20 -41.28 -3.11 3.35
CA ALA A 20 -40.86 -1.72 3.34
C ALA A 20 -39.59 -1.50 2.51
N CYS A 21 -38.58 -2.37 2.67
CA CYS A 21 -37.36 -2.33 1.87
C CYS A 21 -37.65 -2.58 0.38
N ARG A 22 -38.50 -3.56 0.04
CA ARG A 22 -38.89 -3.86 -1.34
C ARG A 22 -39.58 -2.66 -1.97
N ALA A 23 -40.59 -2.09 -1.30
CA ALA A 23 -41.32 -0.91 -1.79
C ALA A 23 -40.38 0.31 -1.98
N PHE A 24 -39.41 0.49 -1.09
CA PHE A 24 -38.40 1.55 -1.25
C PHE A 24 -37.54 1.36 -2.50
N VAL A 25 -37.03 0.15 -2.73
CA VAL A 25 -36.21 -0.19 -3.91
C VAL A 25 -37.02 -0.10 -5.20
N GLU A 26 -38.24 -0.63 -5.23
CA GLU A 26 -39.15 -0.54 -6.38
C GLU A 26 -39.43 0.92 -6.77
N ARG A 27 -39.59 1.81 -5.78
CA ARG A 27 -39.73 3.25 -6.02
C ARG A 27 -38.46 3.90 -6.57
N LEU A 28 -37.28 3.46 -6.15
CA LEU A 28 -36.01 3.98 -6.68
C LEU A 28 -35.74 3.52 -8.11
N VAL A 29 -36.11 2.28 -8.45
CA VAL A 29 -35.93 1.71 -9.79
C VAL A 29 -36.94 2.27 -10.79
N ASP A 30 -38.18 2.51 -10.34
CA ASP A 30 -39.28 3.05 -11.15
C ASP A 30 -39.56 2.26 -12.46
N ASP A 31 -39.35 0.94 -12.42
CA ASP A 31 -39.65 0.03 -13.52
C ASP A 31 -40.38 -1.21 -13.02
N LYS A 32 -41.68 -1.29 -13.32
CA LYS A 32 -42.57 -2.39 -12.90
C LYS A 32 -42.23 -3.75 -13.52
N ARG A 33 -41.33 -3.80 -14.51
CA ARG A 33 -40.86 -5.06 -15.10
C ARG A 33 -39.80 -5.74 -14.24
N VAL A 34 -39.19 -5.02 -13.30
CA VAL A 34 -38.14 -5.53 -12.42
C VAL A 34 -38.76 -6.23 -11.22
N ASN A 35 -38.41 -7.51 -11.01
CA ASN A 35 -38.81 -8.27 -9.83
C ASN A 35 -37.75 -8.11 -8.73
N VAL A 36 -38.11 -7.45 -7.63
CA VAL A 36 -37.22 -7.18 -6.50
C VAL A 36 -37.32 -8.26 -5.43
N ARG A 37 -36.22 -8.99 -5.22
CA ARG A 37 -36.05 -9.93 -4.10
C ARG A 37 -35.03 -9.42 -3.10
N ILE A 38 -35.45 -9.23 -1.84
CA ILE A 38 -34.55 -8.89 -0.73
C ILE A 38 -33.73 -10.14 -0.36
N ILE A 39 -32.40 -10.01 -0.35
CA ILE A 39 -31.48 -11.10 0.02
C ILE A 39 -31.04 -10.95 1.48
N ASN A 40 -30.66 -9.75 1.88
CA ASN A 40 -30.21 -9.43 3.23
C ASN A 40 -30.47 -7.95 3.54
N LYS A 41 -30.63 -7.66 4.84
CA LYS A 41 -30.71 -6.31 5.37
C LYS A 41 -29.96 -6.27 6.70
N ALA A 42 -29.14 -5.24 6.88
CA ALA A 42 -28.36 -5.03 8.08
C ALA A 42 -28.23 -3.53 8.34
N LEU A 43 -28.18 -3.19 9.63
CA LEU A 43 -27.83 -1.84 10.07
C LEU A 43 -26.31 -1.78 10.24
N TRP A 44 -25.71 -0.76 9.66
CA TRP A 44 -24.27 -0.51 9.77
C TRP A 44 -24.04 0.91 10.26
N THR A 45 -23.28 1.03 11.35
CA THR A 45 -22.88 2.34 11.89
C THR A 45 -21.56 2.76 11.28
N MET A 46 -21.61 3.86 10.52
CA MET A 46 -20.43 4.50 9.96
C MET A 46 -19.53 5.04 11.08
N ALA A 47 -18.23 4.76 10.98
CA ALA A 47 -17.23 5.17 11.95
C ALA A 47 -15.93 5.61 11.25
N ALA A 48 -15.23 6.53 11.88
CA ALA A 48 -13.87 6.97 11.53
C ALA A 48 -13.05 6.88 12.82
N LEU A 49 -12.43 5.72 13.07
CA LEU A 49 -11.76 5.38 14.32
C LEU A 49 -10.39 4.78 14.04
N ILE A 50 -9.41 5.05 14.92
CA ILE A 50 -8.07 4.46 14.88
C ILE A 50 -7.70 4.06 16.30
N ALA A 51 -7.18 2.84 16.48
CA ALA A 51 -6.63 2.39 17.75
C ALA A 51 -5.34 3.13 18.08
N ASP A 52 -5.16 3.51 19.35
CA ASP A 52 -3.97 4.26 19.82
C ASP A 52 -2.68 3.44 19.75
N THR A 53 -2.78 2.11 19.77
CA THR A 53 -1.62 1.21 19.75
C THR A 53 -1.97 -0.05 18.97
N TRP A 54 -1.15 -0.38 17.98
CA TRP A 54 -1.39 -1.52 17.09
C TRP A 54 -0.59 -2.77 17.50
N ARG A 55 0.30 -2.64 18.48
CA ARG A 55 1.11 -3.74 19.03
C ARG A 55 1.24 -3.62 20.55
N VAL A 56 0.91 -4.70 21.26
CA VAL A 56 1.25 -4.86 22.68
C VAL A 56 1.95 -6.20 22.86
N GLY A 57 3.26 -6.17 23.06
CA GLY A 57 4.09 -7.37 23.15
C GLY A 57 4.03 -8.21 21.87
N ARG A 58 3.29 -9.33 21.93
CA ARG A 58 3.11 -10.29 20.82
C ARG A 58 1.71 -10.22 20.18
N ILE A 59 0.88 -9.28 20.60
CA ILE A 59 -0.47 -9.06 20.08
C ILE A 59 -0.43 -7.91 19.08
N PHE A 60 -1.05 -8.11 17.91
CA PHE A 60 -1.13 -7.12 16.83
C PHE A 60 -2.59 -6.91 16.41
N LEU A 61 -2.95 -5.66 16.12
CA LEU A 61 -4.24 -5.30 15.53
C LEU A 61 -4.04 -5.01 14.04
N ALA A 62 -4.97 -5.45 13.18
CA ALA A 62 -4.98 -5.18 11.74
C ALA A 62 -6.40 -5.02 11.22
N GLY A 63 -6.59 -4.28 10.13
CA GLY A 63 -7.91 -4.03 9.54
C GLY A 63 -8.88 -3.36 10.52
N ASP A 64 -10.15 -3.76 10.53
CA ASP A 64 -11.22 -3.16 11.34
C ASP A 64 -10.94 -3.13 12.86
N ALA A 65 -10.05 -4.00 13.35
CA ALA A 65 -9.61 -3.98 14.75
C ALA A 65 -8.63 -2.84 15.06
N ALA A 66 -7.86 -2.40 14.07
CA ALA A 66 -6.91 -1.30 14.18
C ALA A 66 -7.52 0.05 13.74
N HIS A 67 -8.45 0.02 12.79
CA HIS A 67 -9.06 1.23 12.26
C HIS A 67 -10.40 0.95 11.56
N ARG A 68 -11.34 1.89 11.63
CA ARG A 68 -12.61 1.81 10.91
C ARG A 68 -12.77 3.04 10.03
N LEU A 69 -13.07 2.83 8.75
CA LEU A 69 -13.23 3.87 7.74
C LEU A 69 -14.70 4.02 7.32
N PRO A 70 -15.12 5.24 6.94
CA PRO A 70 -16.32 5.40 6.11
C PRO A 70 -16.19 4.58 4.82
N PRO A 71 -17.30 4.11 4.22
CA PRO A 71 -17.25 3.18 3.08
C PRO A 71 -16.92 3.90 1.76
N THR A 72 -16.96 5.23 1.77
CA THR A 72 -16.74 6.13 0.65
C THR A 72 -15.28 6.06 0.20
N GLY A 73 -15.08 5.45 -0.97
CA GLY A 73 -13.78 5.28 -1.62
C GLY A 73 -13.27 3.84 -1.58
N GLY A 74 -14.01 2.91 -0.95
CA GLY A 74 -13.63 1.49 -0.95
C GLY A 74 -12.30 1.18 -0.22
N LEU A 75 -11.82 2.09 0.63
CA LEU A 75 -10.47 2.01 1.22
C LEU A 75 -10.37 1.03 2.40
N GLY A 76 -11.46 0.73 3.10
CA GLY A 76 -11.43 -0.06 4.34
C GLY A 76 -10.79 -1.45 4.16
N MET A 77 -11.38 -2.28 3.29
CA MET A 77 -10.87 -3.63 3.00
C MET A 77 -9.44 -3.60 2.45
N ASN A 78 -9.16 -2.69 1.51
CA ASN A 78 -7.84 -2.55 0.90
C ASN A 78 -6.77 -2.19 1.93
N THR A 79 -7.06 -1.24 2.83
CA THR A 79 -6.15 -0.85 3.92
C THR A 79 -5.88 -2.03 4.86
N GLY A 80 -6.92 -2.79 5.23
CA GLY A 80 -6.78 -3.96 6.10
C GLY A 80 -5.96 -5.10 5.47
N ILE A 81 -6.12 -5.35 4.15
CA ILE A 81 -5.29 -6.32 3.42
C ILE A 81 -3.83 -5.86 3.40
N GLN A 82 -3.58 -4.58 3.12
CA GLN A 82 -2.23 -4.02 3.11
C GLN A 82 -1.56 -4.08 4.49
N ASP A 83 -2.33 -3.92 5.57
CA ASP A 83 -1.82 -4.09 6.94
C ASP A 83 -1.31 -5.51 7.18
N ALA A 84 -2.14 -6.50 6.85
CA ALA A 84 -1.76 -7.91 6.99
C ALA A 84 -0.54 -8.24 6.11
N HIS A 85 -0.51 -7.74 4.88
CA HIS A 85 0.60 -7.92 3.95
C HIS A 85 1.91 -7.32 4.47
N ASN A 86 1.86 -6.11 5.05
CA ASN A 86 3.02 -5.47 5.68
C ASN A 86 3.54 -6.24 6.91
N LEU A 87 2.64 -6.78 7.73
CA LEU A 87 3.00 -7.46 8.97
C LEU A 87 3.49 -8.90 8.74
N ALA A 88 2.90 -9.63 7.79
CA ALA A 88 3.12 -11.07 7.62
C ALA A 88 4.59 -11.44 7.38
N TRP A 89 5.28 -10.74 6.48
CA TRP A 89 6.68 -11.03 6.16
C TRP A 89 7.62 -10.69 7.33
N LYS A 90 7.31 -9.63 8.09
CA LYS A 90 8.07 -9.22 9.28
C LYS A 90 7.97 -10.29 10.37
N LEU A 91 6.77 -10.81 10.62
CA LEU A 91 6.54 -11.93 11.53
C LEU A 91 7.31 -13.17 11.07
N ALA A 92 7.22 -13.51 9.79
CA ALA A 92 7.93 -14.66 9.22
C ALA A 92 9.45 -14.56 9.45
N MET A 93 10.05 -13.39 9.21
CA MET A 93 11.48 -13.18 9.41
C MET A 93 11.89 -13.29 10.88
N VAL A 94 11.13 -12.67 11.80
CA VAL A 94 11.43 -12.78 13.23
C VAL A 94 11.29 -14.23 13.72
N LEU A 95 10.27 -14.96 13.28
CA LEU A 95 10.06 -16.36 13.63
C LEU A 95 11.15 -17.29 13.06
N LYS A 96 11.68 -16.97 11.88
CA LYS A 96 12.82 -17.69 11.28
C LYS A 96 14.18 -17.22 11.82
N ASN A 97 14.18 -16.23 12.71
CA ASN A 97 15.39 -15.60 13.25
C ASN A 97 16.27 -14.98 12.15
N GLU A 98 15.63 -14.40 11.13
CA GLU A 98 16.24 -13.67 10.03
C GLU A 98 16.27 -12.14 10.30
N ALA A 99 15.51 -11.68 11.30
CA ALA A 99 15.51 -10.30 11.80
C ALA A 99 15.27 -10.25 13.31
N GLU A 100 15.70 -9.16 13.93
CA GLU A 100 15.38 -8.82 15.32
C GLU A 100 13.91 -8.46 15.51
N SER A 101 13.39 -8.62 16.73
CA SER A 101 11.98 -8.32 17.04
C SER A 101 11.60 -6.84 16.89
N THR A 102 12.59 -5.95 16.80
CA THR A 102 12.41 -4.52 16.53
C THR A 102 11.90 -4.26 15.12
N LEU A 103 12.10 -5.20 14.16
CA LEU A 103 11.47 -5.12 12.84
C LEU A 103 9.95 -5.02 12.94
N LEU A 104 9.34 -5.67 13.94
CA LEU A 104 7.89 -5.65 14.14
C LEU A 104 7.37 -4.30 14.64
N ASP A 105 8.22 -3.45 15.22
CA ASP A 105 7.83 -2.09 15.64
C ASP A 105 7.57 -1.19 14.44
N THR A 106 8.21 -1.49 13.29
CA THR A 106 8.01 -0.74 12.04
C THR A 106 6.60 -0.89 11.46
N TYR A 107 5.82 -1.90 11.89
CA TYR A 107 4.47 -2.13 11.38
C TYR A 107 3.55 -0.91 11.58
N MET A 108 3.45 -0.41 12.82
CA MET A 108 2.61 0.75 13.11
C MET A 108 3.21 2.03 12.54
N THR A 109 4.54 2.19 12.64
CA THR A 109 5.27 3.34 12.06
C THR A 109 4.96 3.53 10.58
N GLU A 110 4.88 2.42 9.83
CA GLU A 110 4.60 2.45 8.38
C GLU A 110 3.11 2.57 8.07
N ARG A 111 2.24 1.83 8.77
CA ARG A 111 0.82 1.70 8.40
C ARG A 111 -0.09 2.77 8.98
N LEU A 112 0.23 3.32 10.16
CA LEU A 112 -0.61 4.35 10.78
C LEU A 112 -0.72 5.62 9.92
N PRO A 113 0.36 6.17 9.31
CA PRO A 113 0.23 7.33 8.43
C PRO A 113 -0.68 7.07 7.23
N VAL A 114 -0.58 5.90 6.59
CA VAL A 114 -1.44 5.52 5.46
C VAL A 114 -2.90 5.44 5.89
N CYS A 115 -3.17 4.79 7.02
CA CYS A 115 -4.51 4.70 7.60
C CYS A 115 -5.13 6.08 7.88
N ARG A 116 -4.35 7.00 8.46
CA ARG A 116 -4.80 8.39 8.73
C ARG A 116 -5.18 9.12 7.45
N THR A 117 -4.37 9.00 6.40
CA THR A 117 -4.66 9.57 5.09
C THR A 117 -5.95 8.99 4.51
N ASN A 118 -6.12 7.66 4.54
CA ASN A 118 -7.31 7.00 4.02
C ASN A 118 -8.58 7.40 4.79
N ILE A 119 -8.51 7.52 6.13
CA ILE A 119 -9.63 7.99 6.94
C ILE A 119 -9.99 9.43 6.62
N ALA A 120 -8.99 10.32 6.51
CA ALA A 120 -9.24 11.71 6.16
C ALA A 120 -9.92 11.81 4.78
N TRP A 121 -9.46 11.00 3.82
CA TRP A 121 -10.02 10.94 2.47
C TRP A 121 -11.46 10.42 2.46
N SER A 122 -11.72 9.26 3.06
CA SER A 122 -13.08 8.70 3.17
C SER A 122 -14.03 9.64 3.92
N THR A 123 -13.56 10.30 4.97
CA THR A 123 -14.38 11.28 5.71
C THR A 123 -14.77 12.47 4.84
N ARG A 124 -13.81 13.02 4.06
CA ARG A 124 -14.09 14.11 3.11
C ARG A 124 -15.08 13.66 2.04
N ASN A 125 -14.92 12.46 1.50
CA ASN A 125 -15.82 11.91 0.48
C ASN A 125 -17.25 11.72 1.01
N SER A 126 -17.41 11.24 2.26
CA SER A 126 -18.73 11.16 2.90
C SER A 126 -19.40 12.52 3.06
N GLN A 127 -18.63 13.56 3.37
CA GLN A 127 -19.16 14.93 3.46
C GLN A 127 -19.61 15.43 2.09
N ARG A 128 -18.80 15.24 1.04
CA ARG A 128 -19.16 15.63 -0.33
C ARG A 128 -20.43 14.93 -0.82
N MET A 129 -20.57 13.63 -0.57
CA MET A 129 -21.79 12.87 -0.88
C MET A 129 -23.02 13.44 -0.16
N THR A 130 -22.87 13.83 1.11
CA THR A 130 -23.95 14.47 1.88
C THR A 130 -24.37 15.78 1.22
N THR A 131 -23.41 16.64 0.84
CA THR A 131 -23.68 17.90 0.13
C THR A 131 -24.44 17.67 -1.18
N ILE A 132 -24.07 16.66 -1.96
CA ILE A 132 -24.77 16.32 -3.22
C ILE A 132 -26.23 15.98 -2.95
N PHE A 133 -26.50 15.12 -1.96
CA PHE A 133 -27.87 14.75 -1.62
C PHE A 133 -28.69 15.93 -1.11
N GLU A 134 -28.15 16.74 -0.20
CA GLU A 134 -28.82 17.93 0.32
C GLU A 134 -29.15 18.93 -0.80
N ALA A 135 -28.19 19.20 -1.69
CA ALA A 135 -28.39 20.08 -2.84
C ALA A 135 -29.44 19.54 -3.82
N LEU A 136 -29.45 18.23 -4.08
CA LEU A 136 -30.46 17.58 -4.92
C LEU A 136 -31.87 17.75 -4.32
N PHE A 137 -32.04 17.52 -3.01
CA PHE A 137 -33.33 17.69 -2.35
C PHE A 137 -33.79 19.15 -2.30
N ALA A 138 -32.85 20.07 -2.12
CA ALA A 138 -33.11 21.51 -2.18
C ALA A 138 -33.32 22.04 -3.60
N LYS A 139 -33.10 21.21 -4.63
CA LYS A 139 -33.05 21.61 -6.05
C LYS A 139 -32.02 22.72 -6.32
N ASP A 140 -30.97 22.79 -5.52
CA ASP A 140 -29.81 23.68 -5.73
C ASP A 140 -28.82 23.02 -6.69
N TYR A 141 -29.14 23.09 -7.97
CA TYR A 141 -28.32 22.45 -9.00
C TYR A 141 -26.94 23.07 -9.15
N LYS A 142 -26.72 24.31 -8.69
CA LYS A 142 -25.40 24.96 -8.75
C LYS A 142 -24.45 24.33 -7.73
N THR A 143 -24.90 24.20 -6.48
CA THR A 143 -24.14 23.52 -5.43
C THR A 143 -23.94 22.06 -5.76
N MET A 144 -24.97 21.39 -6.30
CA MET A 144 -24.88 20.00 -6.75
C MET A 144 -23.80 19.83 -7.84
N ALA A 145 -23.79 20.70 -8.88
CA ALA A 145 -22.81 20.62 -9.96
C ALA A 145 -21.38 20.82 -9.44
N HIS A 146 -21.15 21.78 -8.54
CA HIS A 146 -19.84 21.99 -7.92
C HIS A 146 -19.40 20.78 -7.08
N ALA A 147 -20.29 20.23 -6.26
CA ALA A 147 -19.98 19.07 -5.43
C ALA A 147 -19.74 17.80 -6.26
N LEU A 148 -20.37 17.68 -7.44
CA LEU A 148 -20.11 16.62 -8.41
C LEU A 148 -18.75 16.76 -9.08
N ASP A 149 -18.32 17.97 -9.43
CA ASP A 149 -16.99 18.20 -10.02
C ASP A 149 -15.88 17.79 -9.05
N GLU A 150 -16.05 18.10 -7.75
CA GLU A 150 -15.14 17.65 -6.70
C GLU A 150 -15.13 16.11 -6.47
N GLN A 151 -16.06 15.35 -7.07
CA GLN A 151 -16.01 13.88 -7.03
C GLN A 151 -14.94 13.30 -7.96
N GLN A 152 -14.31 14.07 -8.85
CA GLN A 152 -13.23 13.52 -9.67
C GLN A 152 -12.09 12.96 -8.81
N GLU A 153 -11.70 13.65 -7.74
CA GLU A 153 -10.76 13.15 -6.74
C GLU A 153 -11.28 11.90 -6.02
N HIS A 154 -12.61 11.74 -5.88
CA HIS A 154 -13.19 10.53 -5.32
C HIS A 154 -13.04 9.32 -6.24
N LEU A 155 -13.06 9.53 -7.56
CA LEU A 155 -13.04 8.45 -8.55
C LEU A 155 -11.62 8.13 -9.04
N ASN A 156 -10.71 9.10 -9.01
CA ASN A 156 -9.32 8.96 -9.40
C ASN A 156 -8.44 9.00 -8.14
N GLN A 157 -8.03 7.84 -7.63
CA GLN A 157 -7.29 7.74 -6.35
C GLN A 157 -5.99 6.92 -6.46
N LEU A 158 -5.43 6.78 -7.66
CA LEU A 158 -4.31 5.86 -7.88
C LEU A 158 -3.08 6.18 -7.00
N ALA A 159 -2.80 7.47 -6.78
CA ALA A 159 -1.74 7.90 -5.85
C ALA A 159 -2.03 7.49 -4.40
N LEU A 160 -3.29 7.52 -3.97
CA LEU A 160 -3.70 7.06 -2.64
C LEU A 160 -3.62 5.53 -2.53
N ASP A 161 -4.03 4.82 -3.58
CA ASP A 161 -4.12 3.36 -3.59
C ASP A 161 -2.74 2.68 -3.60
N ILE A 162 -1.81 3.18 -4.41
CA ILE A 162 -0.50 2.55 -4.66
C ILE A 162 0.70 3.50 -4.62
N GLY A 163 0.48 4.81 -4.51
CA GLY A 163 1.52 5.84 -4.55
C GLY A 163 2.01 6.34 -3.19
N PHE A 164 1.45 5.83 -2.09
CA PHE A 164 1.89 6.20 -0.74
C PHE A 164 3.34 5.76 -0.47
N CYS A 165 3.98 6.38 0.52
CA CYS A 165 5.38 6.17 0.84
C CYS A 165 5.59 5.98 2.34
N TYR A 166 6.35 4.96 2.70
CA TYR A 166 6.87 4.79 4.06
C TYR A 166 8.11 5.66 4.25
N THR A 167 7.97 6.75 5.00
CA THR A 167 9.10 7.65 5.29
C THR A 167 9.94 7.20 6.48
N GLU A 168 9.41 6.30 7.30
CA GLU A 168 10.04 5.73 8.49
C GLU A 168 9.72 4.23 8.58
N GLY A 169 10.51 3.48 9.36
CA GLY A 169 10.33 2.04 9.56
C GLY A 169 11.44 1.20 8.94
N CYS A 170 11.09 0.11 8.25
CA CYS A 170 12.03 -0.77 7.58
C CYS A 170 12.38 -0.23 6.18
N VAL A 171 12.98 0.96 6.16
CA VAL A 171 13.37 1.72 4.98
C VAL A 171 14.59 2.56 5.33
N LEU A 172 15.44 2.85 4.34
CA LEU A 172 16.56 3.77 4.44
C LEU A 172 16.29 4.99 3.56
N PRO A 173 15.66 6.06 4.10
CA PRO A 173 15.30 7.24 3.33
C PRO A 173 16.52 7.96 2.75
N GLU A 174 16.35 8.54 1.57
CA GLU A 174 17.31 9.46 0.97
C GLU A 174 17.02 10.90 1.44
N PRO A 175 17.97 11.59 2.09
CA PRO A 175 17.75 12.95 2.58
C PRO A 175 17.31 13.90 1.46
N GLY A 176 16.24 14.66 1.71
CA GLY A 176 15.72 15.68 0.80
C GLY A 176 14.90 15.15 -0.38
N LEU A 177 14.64 13.84 -0.45
CA LEU A 177 13.74 13.25 -1.44
C LEU A 177 12.39 12.88 -0.82
N HIS A 178 11.34 13.08 -1.60
CA HIS A 178 9.96 12.79 -1.23
C HIS A 178 9.29 11.94 -2.31
N ALA A 179 8.21 11.27 -1.94
CA ALA A 179 7.40 10.54 -2.91
C ALA A 179 6.83 11.50 -3.96
N PRO A 180 6.91 11.19 -5.26
CA PRO A 180 6.46 12.11 -6.29
C PRO A 180 4.95 12.04 -6.57
N SER A 181 4.23 11.12 -5.90
CA SER A 181 2.77 11.01 -6.04
C SER A 181 2.08 11.99 -5.10
N GLU A 182 1.22 12.84 -5.64
CA GLU A 182 0.43 13.84 -4.90
C GLU A 182 -1.02 13.81 -5.37
N GLY A 183 -1.96 13.93 -4.42
CA GLY A 183 -3.40 13.93 -4.73
C GLY A 183 -3.85 12.62 -5.39
N ASP A 184 -4.34 12.72 -6.62
CA ASP A 184 -4.77 11.60 -7.48
C ASP A 184 -3.70 11.13 -8.47
N ASN A 185 -2.60 11.87 -8.61
CA ASN A 185 -1.61 11.67 -9.66
C ASN A 185 -0.50 10.71 -9.22
N TYR A 186 -0.65 9.43 -9.55
CA TYR A 186 0.39 8.43 -9.30
C TYR A 186 1.58 8.62 -10.25
N ARG A 187 2.77 8.73 -9.67
CA ARG A 187 4.05 8.78 -10.40
C ARG A 187 4.98 7.66 -9.91
N PRO A 188 5.34 6.71 -10.78
CA PRO A 188 6.31 5.67 -10.43
C PRO A 188 7.65 6.25 -10.01
N SER A 189 8.28 5.64 -9.01
CA SER A 189 9.55 6.08 -8.46
C SER A 189 10.25 4.94 -7.74
N THR A 190 11.54 5.10 -7.44
CA THR A 190 12.28 4.19 -6.55
C THR A 190 12.83 4.88 -5.31
N VAL A 191 12.33 6.09 -4.98
CA VAL A 191 12.61 6.72 -3.69
C VAL A 191 12.29 5.72 -2.57
N PRO A 192 13.23 5.42 -1.66
CA PRO A 192 12.98 4.46 -0.59
C PRO A 192 11.69 4.76 0.17
N GLY A 193 10.84 3.75 0.30
CA GLY A 193 9.54 3.82 0.94
C GLY A 193 8.35 3.70 0.00
N VAL A 194 8.52 3.98 -1.30
CA VAL A 194 7.44 3.82 -2.31
C VAL A 194 7.34 2.36 -2.79
N ARG A 195 6.21 2.02 -3.42
CA ARG A 195 6.04 0.74 -4.12
C ARG A 195 6.97 0.69 -5.34
N ALA A 196 7.69 -0.40 -5.52
CA ALA A 196 8.56 -0.61 -6.67
C ALA A 196 7.73 -0.57 -7.99
N PRO A 197 8.20 0.15 -9.04
CA PRO A 197 7.44 0.28 -10.27
C PRO A 197 7.22 -1.05 -10.99
N HIS A 198 6.00 -1.21 -11.53
CA HIS A 198 5.71 -2.26 -12.50
C HIS A 198 6.47 -2.00 -13.81
N CYS A 199 7.08 -3.04 -14.36
CA CYS A 199 7.63 -3.08 -15.70
C CYS A 199 7.55 -4.51 -16.24
N TRP A 200 7.30 -4.66 -17.53
CA TRP A 200 7.34 -5.95 -18.20
C TRP A 200 8.78 -6.37 -18.48
N LEU A 201 9.13 -7.57 -18.01
CA LEU A 201 10.42 -8.20 -18.23
C LEU A 201 10.20 -9.58 -18.87
N THR A 202 11.27 -10.17 -19.38
CA THR A 202 11.30 -11.57 -19.80
C THR A 202 12.16 -12.38 -18.85
N ARG A 203 11.67 -13.53 -18.39
CA ARG A 203 12.40 -14.50 -17.59
C ARG A 203 12.24 -15.88 -18.22
N ALA A 204 13.34 -16.54 -18.55
CA ALA A 204 13.31 -17.87 -19.19
C ALA A 204 12.34 -17.94 -20.40
N HIS A 205 12.36 -16.91 -21.24
CA HIS A 205 11.49 -16.72 -22.42
C HIS A 205 10.02 -16.40 -22.16
N GLU A 206 9.58 -16.31 -20.90
CA GLU A 206 8.21 -15.91 -20.53
C GLU A 206 8.16 -14.45 -20.07
N THR A 207 7.06 -13.77 -20.40
CA THR A 207 6.82 -12.40 -19.91
C THR A 207 6.41 -12.43 -18.43
N CYS A 208 7.02 -11.59 -17.61
CA CYS A 208 6.67 -11.40 -16.21
C CYS A 208 6.72 -9.92 -15.81
N SER A 209 6.01 -9.55 -14.77
CA SER A 209 6.09 -8.23 -14.15
C SER A 209 7.26 -8.20 -13.16
N THR A 210 7.90 -7.04 -13.00
CA THR A 210 8.80 -6.79 -11.85
C THR A 210 8.14 -7.13 -10.51
N LEU A 211 6.83 -6.92 -10.39
CA LEU A 211 6.07 -7.20 -9.16
C LEU A 211 6.00 -8.69 -8.82
N ASP A 212 6.09 -9.57 -9.83
CA ASP A 212 6.02 -11.03 -9.65
C ASP A 212 7.29 -11.60 -8.97
N LEU A 213 8.33 -10.76 -8.84
CA LEU A 213 9.60 -11.13 -8.22
C LEU A 213 9.55 -11.06 -6.69
N PHE A 214 8.57 -10.36 -6.11
CA PHE A 214 8.54 -10.02 -4.68
C PHE A 214 7.77 -11.05 -3.83
N GLU A 215 7.16 -10.64 -2.72
CA GLU A 215 6.34 -11.43 -1.77
C GLU A 215 7.10 -12.31 -0.76
N LYS A 216 8.16 -12.99 -1.18
CA LYS A 216 8.77 -14.05 -0.35
C LYS A 216 10.01 -13.61 0.43
N THR A 217 10.80 -12.74 -0.17
CA THR A 217 12.19 -12.47 0.22
C THR A 217 12.55 -11.07 -0.22
N PHE A 218 13.64 -10.50 0.30
CA PHE A 218 14.17 -9.26 -0.26
C PHE A 218 14.75 -9.52 -1.65
N VAL A 219 14.52 -8.59 -2.58
CA VAL A 219 15.00 -8.70 -3.96
C VAL A 219 15.92 -7.54 -4.27
N LEU A 220 17.17 -7.84 -4.63
CA LEU A 220 18.12 -6.86 -5.12
C LEU A 220 18.09 -6.87 -6.66
N LEU A 221 17.63 -5.78 -7.25
CA LEU A 221 17.62 -5.57 -8.70
C LEU A 221 18.82 -4.70 -9.09
N CYS A 222 19.58 -5.13 -10.08
CA CYS A 222 20.71 -4.37 -10.63
C CYS A 222 20.80 -4.59 -12.13
N THR A 223 21.61 -3.80 -12.82
CA THR A 223 21.89 -4.02 -14.24
C THR A 223 22.76 -5.27 -14.43
N ASP A 224 22.80 -5.82 -15.64
CA ASP A 224 23.76 -6.88 -15.99
C ASP A 224 25.22 -6.39 -16.11
N ALA A 225 25.47 -5.08 -16.13
CA ALA A 225 26.82 -4.52 -16.04
C ALA A 225 27.37 -4.51 -14.59
N ALA A 226 26.49 -4.42 -13.59
CA ALA A 226 26.86 -4.23 -12.19
C ALA A 226 27.18 -5.55 -11.45
N GLN A 227 28.26 -6.22 -11.86
CA GLN A 227 28.67 -7.54 -11.37
C GLN A 227 29.10 -7.57 -9.89
N GLU A 228 29.27 -6.42 -9.25
CA GLU A 228 29.56 -6.29 -7.82
C GLU A 228 28.36 -6.66 -6.92
N TRP A 229 27.13 -6.41 -7.35
CA TRP A 229 25.94 -6.63 -6.53
C TRP A 229 25.59 -8.10 -6.31
N PRO A 230 25.64 -8.99 -7.31
CA PRO A 230 25.47 -10.42 -7.09
C PRO A 230 26.52 -10.99 -6.12
N LYS A 231 27.78 -10.52 -6.21
CA LYS A 231 28.86 -10.93 -5.30
C LYS A 231 28.62 -10.43 -3.88
N ALA A 232 28.15 -9.18 -3.73
CA ALA A 232 27.79 -8.61 -2.44
C ALA A 232 26.63 -9.37 -1.78
N ALA A 233 25.58 -9.67 -2.54
CA ALA A 233 24.42 -10.43 -2.05
C ALA A 233 24.82 -11.86 -1.64
N ALA A 234 25.62 -12.55 -2.45
CA ALA A 234 26.11 -13.90 -2.14
C ALA A 234 27.02 -13.94 -0.90
N ALA A 235 27.71 -12.84 -0.58
CA ALA A 235 28.58 -12.75 0.59
C ALA A 235 27.82 -12.50 1.91
N LEU A 236 26.52 -12.21 1.86
CA LEU A 236 25.66 -12.08 3.04
C LEU A 236 25.00 -13.41 3.38
N GLU A 237 25.79 -14.35 3.91
CA GLU A 237 25.31 -15.68 4.28
C GLU A 237 24.12 -15.60 5.24
N GLY A 238 23.04 -16.32 4.89
CA GLY A 238 21.81 -16.41 5.67
C GLY A 238 20.83 -15.24 5.52
N ALA A 239 21.21 -14.16 4.82
CA ALA A 239 20.25 -13.09 4.50
C ALA A 239 19.30 -13.57 3.39
N PRO A 240 17.97 -13.50 3.57
CA PRO A 240 17.00 -13.84 2.54
C PRO A 240 16.94 -12.74 1.46
N ILE A 241 18.02 -12.61 0.69
CA ILE A 241 18.15 -11.68 -0.44
C ILE A 241 18.38 -12.49 -1.72
N VAL A 242 17.50 -12.30 -2.70
CA VAL A 242 17.69 -12.82 -4.06
C VAL A 242 18.12 -11.67 -4.97
N CYS A 243 19.21 -11.85 -5.70
CA CYS A 243 19.71 -10.86 -6.65
C CYS A 243 19.28 -11.23 -8.08
N TYR A 244 18.72 -10.28 -8.82
CA TYR A 244 18.48 -10.41 -10.25
C TYR A 244 19.23 -9.32 -11.00
N ARG A 245 19.91 -9.73 -12.07
CA ARG A 245 20.48 -8.81 -13.06
C ARG A 245 19.49 -8.63 -14.19
N ILE A 246 19.24 -7.38 -14.56
CA ILE A 246 18.39 -7.00 -15.66
C ILE A 246 19.25 -6.45 -16.80
N GLY A 247 19.16 -7.10 -17.96
CA GLY A 247 19.91 -6.74 -19.16
C GLY A 247 20.05 -7.91 -20.12
N LYS A 248 20.82 -7.74 -21.19
CA LYS A 248 20.95 -8.75 -22.27
C LYS A 248 21.48 -10.09 -21.76
N ASN A 249 22.38 -10.05 -20.78
CA ASN A 249 23.04 -11.23 -20.21
C ASN A 249 22.58 -11.51 -18.76
N GLY A 250 21.58 -10.78 -18.27
CA GLY A 250 21.00 -10.96 -16.94
C GLY A 250 20.01 -12.11 -16.89
N GLU A 251 19.62 -12.52 -15.67
CA GLU A 251 18.55 -13.51 -15.46
C GLU A 251 17.19 -13.00 -15.98
N LEU A 252 17.04 -11.68 -16.04
CA LEU A 252 15.86 -10.98 -16.53
C LEU A 252 16.25 -10.09 -17.71
N GLN A 253 15.43 -10.06 -18.76
CA GLN A 253 15.65 -9.21 -19.92
C GLN A 253 14.57 -8.13 -20.00
N ASP A 254 15.02 -6.87 -20.13
CA ASP A 254 14.15 -5.74 -20.46
C ASP A 254 14.19 -5.52 -21.98
N LYS A 255 13.13 -5.96 -22.66
CA LYS A 255 13.05 -5.86 -24.13
C LYS A 255 12.75 -4.45 -24.61
N ASP A 256 12.09 -3.66 -23.78
CA ASP A 256 11.67 -2.30 -24.12
C ASP A 256 12.75 -1.27 -23.76
N GLY A 257 13.74 -1.65 -22.95
CA GLY A 257 14.90 -0.83 -22.58
C GLY A 257 14.56 0.31 -21.61
N ASN A 258 13.40 0.27 -20.96
CA ASN A 258 12.87 1.34 -20.13
C ASN A 258 13.06 1.11 -18.62
N TRP A 259 13.41 -0.10 -18.21
CA TRP A 259 13.49 -0.48 -16.80
C TRP A 259 14.49 0.38 -16.03
N GLN A 260 15.70 0.58 -16.58
CA GLN A 260 16.76 1.31 -15.89
C GLN A 260 16.37 2.78 -15.63
N SER A 261 15.75 3.43 -16.62
CA SER A 261 15.24 4.79 -16.48
C SER A 261 14.08 4.86 -15.47
N LEU A 262 13.13 3.92 -15.55
CA LEU A 262 12.00 3.82 -14.62
C LEU A 262 12.45 3.58 -13.17
N TYR A 263 13.50 2.76 -12.98
CA TYR A 263 14.06 2.47 -11.67
C TYR A 263 15.07 3.52 -11.19
N GLN A 264 15.33 4.57 -11.99
CA GLN A 264 16.11 5.75 -11.63
C GLN A 264 17.53 5.39 -11.13
N ILE A 265 18.19 4.45 -11.82
CA ILE A 265 19.56 4.04 -11.52
C ILE A 265 20.46 4.11 -12.75
N GLY A 266 21.75 4.38 -12.55
CA GLY A 266 22.79 4.29 -13.57
C GLY A 266 23.27 2.85 -13.82
N GLU A 267 24.29 2.69 -14.66
CA GLU A 267 24.79 1.37 -15.09
C GLU A 267 25.32 0.51 -13.95
N ARG A 268 25.76 1.11 -12.84
CA ARG A 268 26.30 0.41 -11.66
C ARG A 268 25.36 0.40 -10.47
N GLY A 269 24.15 0.93 -10.64
CA GLY A 269 23.18 1.07 -9.56
C GLY A 269 22.49 -0.24 -9.16
N ALA A 270 21.78 -0.18 -8.05
CA ALA A 270 20.93 -1.27 -7.56
C ALA A 270 19.76 -0.75 -6.73
N VAL A 271 18.68 -1.52 -6.67
CA VAL A 271 17.49 -1.24 -5.87
C VAL A 271 17.15 -2.48 -5.05
N LEU A 272 17.02 -2.32 -3.73
CA LEU A 272 16.62 -3.37 -2.81
C LEU A 272 15.12 -3.22 -2.49
N VAL A 273 14.34 -4.22 -2.86
CA VAL A 273 12.88 -4.27 -2.68
C VAL A 273 12.53 -5.29 -1.59
N ARG A 274 11.60 -4.90 -0.72
CA ARG A 274 11.07 -5.72 0.38
C ARG A 274 10.13 -6.82 -0.13
N PRO A 275 9.85 -7.84 0.70
CA PRO A 275 8.81 -8.82 0.39
C PRO A 275 7.45 -8.18 0.07
N ASP A 276 7.07 -7.09 0.72
CA ASP A 276 5.81 -6.39 0.42
C ASP A 276 5.86 -5.44 -0.79
N GLY A 277 6.92 -5.53 -1.62
CA GLY A 277 7.06 -4.80 -2.88
C GLY A 277 7.43 -3.33 -2.74
N HIS A 278 7.81 -2.87 -1.54
CA HIS A 278 8.27 -1.50 -1.32
C HIS A 278 9.80 -1.41 -1.40
N VAL A 279 10.31 -0.32 -1.96
CA VAL A 279 11.76 -0.08 -2.03
C VAL A 279 12.28 0.22 -0.63
N ALA A 280 13.19 -0.60 -0.11
CA ALA A 280 13.83 -0.35 1.17
C ALA A 280 15.06 0.57 1.05
N TRP A 281 15.78 0.47 -0.07
CA TRP A 281 17.03 1.18 -0.30
C TRP A 281 17.39 1.14 -1.79
N ARG A 282 18.17 2.11 -2.27
CA ARG A 282 18.80 2.06 -3.59
C ARG A 282 20.18 2.72 -3.59
N SER A 283 20.93 2.43 -4.64
CA SER A 283 22.18 3.09 -5.02
C SER A 283 22.04 3.51 -6.48
N VAL A 284 22.04 4.81 -6.75
CA VAL A 284 21.80 5.37 -8.09
C VAL A 284 22.95 5.01 -9.05
N ASP A 285 24.18 5.44 -8.77
CA ASP A 285 25.32 5.27 -9.69
C ASP A 285 26.34 4.21 -9.24
N GLY A 286 25.94 3.36 -8.29
CA GLY A 286 26.80 2.37 -7.67
C GLY A 286 27.58 2.91 -6.47
N VAL A 287 28.43 2.05 -5.89
CA VAL A 287 29.24 2.37 -4.70
C VAL A 287 30.65 1.82 -4.85
N THR A 288 31.58 2.33 -4.04
CA THR A 288 32.97 1.86 -4.04
C THR A 288 33.10 0.43 -3.52
N ASP A 289 32.37 0.08 -2.46
CA ASP A 289 32.37 -1.27 -1.88
C ASP A 289 30.93 -1.77 -1.70
N ALA A 290 30.44 -2.52 -2.68
CA ALA A 290 29.08 -3.07 -2.67
C ALA A 290 28.86 -4.07 -1.53
N LYS A 291 29.89 -4.84 -1.15
CA LYS A 291 29.79 -5.85 -0.09
C LYS A 291 29.59 -5.18 1.27
N GLN A 292 30.44 -4.21 1.60
CA GLN A 292 30.33 -3.49 2.86
C GLN A 292 29.05 -2.65 2.92
N THR A 293 28.67 -2.03 1.81
CA THR A 293 27.43 -1.24 1.71
C THR A 293 26.20 -2.11 1.94
N LEU A 294 26.05 -3.22 1.21
CA LEU A 294 24.89 -4.10 1.35
C LEU A 294 24.83 -4.73 2.75
N LYS A 295 25.98 -5.04 3.36
CA LYS A 295 26.04 -5.49 4.77
C LYS A 295 25.50 -4.44 5.73
N ALA A 296 25.88 -3.18 5.56
CA ALA A 296 25.38 -2.08 6.40
C ALA A 296 23.87 -1.86 6.20
N VAL A 297 23.40 -1.89 4.95
CA VAL A 297 21.98 -1.79 4.59
C VAL A 297 21.19 -2.92 5.25
N TRP A 298 21.65 -4.16 5.11
CA TRP A 298 21.00 -5.33 5.71
C TRP A 298 20.93 -5.23 7.23
N LYS A 299 22.03 -4.80 7.88
CA LYS A 299 22.06 -4.59 9.33
C LYS A 299 21.04 -3.57 9.79
N ALA A 300 20.88 -2.47 9.06
CA ALA A 300 19.94 -1.44 9.41
C ALA A 300 18.48 -1.91 9.25
N LEU A 301 18.18 -2.69 8.22
CA LEU A 301 16.81 -3.19 7.95
C LEU A 301 16.40 -4.36 8.85
N SER A 302 17.32 -5.30 9.12
CA SER A 302 17.03 -6.53 9.85
C SER A 302 17.40 -6.48 11.34
N GLY A 303 18.22 -5.50 11.74
CA GLY A 303 18.89 -5.49 13.04
C GLY A 303 20.07 -6.47 13.15
N ARG A 304 20.42 -7.20 12.09
CA ARG A 304 21.46 -8.25 12.10
C ARG A 304 22.58 -7.96 11.11
N ALA A 305 23.83 -8.03 11.57
CA ALA A 305 24.99 -7.81 10.71
C ALA A 305 25.22 -8.93 9.69
N ASP A 306 24.82 -10.16 10.04
CA ASP A 306 24.95 -11.39 9.26
C ASP A 306 23.64 -12.20 9.40
N GLY A 307 23.28 -13.04 8.43
CA GLY A 307 22.04 -13.84 8.47
C GLY A 307 22.10 -15.09 9.35
N GLY A 308 23.07 -15.14 10.28
CA GLY A 308 23.26 -16.26 11.18
C GLY A 308 22.01 -16.54 12.00
N ARG A 309 21.46 -17.76 11.85
CA ARG A 309 20.49 -18.32 12.80
C ARG A 309 21.16 -18.36 14.17
N ALA A 310 20.63 -17.60 15.13
CA ALA A 310 20.92 -17.84 16.53
C ALA A 310 20.57 -19.30 16.82
N ALA A 311 21.48 -20.02 17.47
CA ALA A 311 21.19 -21.35 17.98
C ALA A 311 19.89 -21.28 18.78
N ARG A 312 18.92 -22.14 18.44
CA ARG A 312 17.68 -22.27 19.21
C ARG A 312 18.07 -22.57 20.65
N ALA A 313 17.79 -21.65 21.57
CA ALA A 313 17.72 -21.92 23.00
C ALA A 313 16.36 -22.56 23.32
#